data_AF-A0A285HWV8-F1
#
_entry.id   AF-A0A285HWV8-F1
#
_cell.length_a   1.000
_cell.length_b   1.000
_cell.length_c   1.000
_cell.angle_alpha   90.00
_cell.angle_beta   90.00
_cell.angle_gamma   90.00
#
_symmetry.space_group_name_H-M   'P 1'
#
loop_
_entity.id
_entity.type
_entity.pdbx_description
1 polymer ?
#
loop_
_entity_poly.entity_id
_entity_poly.type
_entity_poly.pdbx_seq_one_letter_code
_entity_poly.pdbx_strand_id
1 'polypeptide(L)' 'MLLVAGMMRHILSMAGIESAGKSLLVGLGVGCFLITPWVTRTNTYAQRPMKLALLVGGYSVLGCGVIGLVLGRF' A
#
# COMPACT_ATOMS: atom_id res chain seq x y z
N MET A 1 -8.05 -0.35 -7.86
CA MET A 1 -6.87 -1.17 -7.49
C MET A 1 -6.02 -1.63 -8.69
N LEU A 2 -6.57 -1.81 -9.90
CA LEU A 2 -5.80 -2.15 -11.11
C LEU A 2 -4.67 -1.16 -11.44
N LEU A 3 -4.94 0.15 -11.38
CA LEU A 3 -3.92 1.19 -11.55
C LEU A 3 -2.79 1.08 -10.51
N VAL A 4 -3.16 0.84 -9.24
CA VAL A 4 -2.20 0.65 -8.15
C VAL A 4 -1.36 -0.61 -8.38
N ALA A 5 -1.99 -1.70 -8.85
CA ALA A 5 -1.28 -2.93 -9.21
C ALA A 5 -0.30 -2.72 -10.38
N GLY A 6 -0.66 -1.94 -11.39
CA GLY A 6 0.24 -1.58 -12.48
C GLY A 6 1.47 -0.79 -12.00
N MET A 7 1.27 0.23 -11.16
CA MET A 7 2.36 1.01 -10.60
C MET A 7 3.23 0.18 -9.65
N MET A 8 2.63 -0.70 -8.84
CA MET A 8 3.37 -1.61 -7.99
C MET A 8 4.19 -2.62 -8.79
N ARG A 9 3.67 -3.17 -9.90
CA ARG A 9 4.45 -4.06 -10.78
C ARG A 9 5.66 -3.34 -11.37
N HIS A 10 5.49 -2.09 -11.78
CA HIS A 10 6.59 -1.27 -12.28
C HIS A 10 7.66 -1.04 -11.20
N ILE A 11 7.27 -0.66 -9.98
CA ILE A 11 8.19 -0.44 -8.86
C ILE A 11 8.91 -1.74 -8.46
N LEU A 12 8.19 -2.86 -8.37
CA LEU A 12 8.78 -4.17 -8.03
C LEU A 12 9.80 -4.62 -9.08
N SER A 13 9.47 -4.45 -10.38
CA SER A 13 10.39 -4.75 -11.48
C SER A 13 11.63 -3.86 -11.48
N MET A 14 11.46 -2.54 -11.26
CA MET A 14 12.58 -1.60 -11.15
C MET A 14 13.48 -1.88 -9.95
N ALA A 15 12.92 -2.39 -8.86
CA ALA A 15 13.65 -2.75 -7.65
C ALA A 15 14.25 -4.17 -7.69
N GLY A 16 14.05 -4.95 -8.77
CA GLY A 16 14.53 -6.33 -8.88
C GLY A 16 13.88 -7.29 -7.88
N ILE A 17 12.63 -7.04 -7.50
CA ILE A 17 11.91 -7.82 -6.48
C ILE A 17 10.97 -8.82 -7.16
N GLU A 18 11.40 -10.09 -7.17
CA GLU A 18 10.68 -11.17 -7.87
C GLU A 18 10.06 -12.20 -6.91
N SER A 19 10.34 -12.10 -5.60
CA SER A 19 9.81 -13.04 -4.61
C SER A 19 8.48 -12.56 -4.03
N ALA A 20 7.51 -13.47 -3.89
CA ALA A 20 6.22 -13.19 -3.26
C ALA A 20 6.34 -12.63 -1.83
N GLY A 21 7.30 -13.12 -1.04
CA GLY A 21 7.51 -12.64 0.34
C GLY A 21 8.07 -11.20 0.39
N LYS A 22 9.05 -10.90 -0.47
CA LYS A 22 9.61 -9.55 -0.59
C LYS A 22 8.59 -8.56 -1.15
N SER A 23 7.80 -8.99 -2.13
CA SER A 23 6.75 -8.17 -2.75
C SER A 23 5.60 -7.88 -1.79
N LEU A 24 5.23 -8.85 -0.93
CA LEU A 24 4.31 -8.62 0.18
C LEU A 24 4.84 -7.54 1.13
N LEU A 25 6.10 -7.66 1.55
CA LEU A 25 6.72 -6.71 2.48
C LEU A 25 6.74 -5.29 1.90
N VAL A 26 7.08 -5.16 0.62
CA VAL A 26 7.03 -3.88 -0.09
C VAL A 26 5.61 -3.34 -0.17
N GLY A 27 4.62 -4.19 -0.49
CA GLY A 27 3.21 -3.80 -0.52
C GLY A 27 2.71 -3.28 0.83
N LEU A 28 3.05 -3.98 1.91
CA LEU A 28 2.75 -3.54 3.28
C LEU A 28 3.45 -2.22 3.60
N GLY A 29 4.71 -2.06 3.19
CA GLY A 29 5.48 -0.84 3.38
C GLY A 29 4.87 0.37 2.65
N VAL A 30 4.45 0.20 1.40
CA VAL A 30 3.78 1.25 0.62
C VAL A 30 2.49 1.70 1.33
N GLY A 31 1.66 0.76 1.75
CA GLY A 31 0.42 1.11 2.46
C GLY A 31 0.67 1.77 3.82
N CYS A 32 1.64 1.28 4.59
CA CYS A 32 1.93 1.77 5.94
C CYS A 32 2.65 3.12 5.94
N PHE A 33 3.66 3.31 5.08
CA PHE A 33 4.55 4.47 5.13
C PHE A 33 4.26 5.54 4.08
N LEU A 34 3.53 5.23 3.01
CA LEU A 34 3.14 6.25 2.01
C LEU A 34 1.66 6.60 2.16
N ILE A 35 0.78 5.61 2.09
CA ILE A 35 -0.67 5.85 2.02
C ILE A 35 -1.24 6.26 3.38
N THR A 36 -0.91 5.54 4.45
CA THR A 36 -1.46 5.82 5.80
C THR A 36 -1.13 7.23 6.32
N PRO A 37 0.11 7.75 6.25
CA PRO A 37 0.39 9.12 6.69
C PRO A 37 -0.27 10.16 5.78
N TRP A 38 -0.37 9.91 4.46
CA TRP A 38 -1.08 10.82 3.54
C TRP A 38 -2.58 10.89 3.86
N VAL A 39 -3.22 9.75 4.08
CA VAL A 39 -4.63 9.68 4.51
C VAL A 39 -4.82 10.34 5.88
N THR A 40 -3.90 10.10 6.82
CA THR A 40 -3.97 10.71 8.16
C THR A 40 -3.90 12.23 8.06
N ARG A 41 -2.96 12.77 7.28
CA ARG A 41 -2.83 14.22 7.04
C ARG A 41 -4.09 14.81 6.43
N THR A 42 -4.58 14.24 5.32
CA THR A 42 -5.80 14.73 4.66
C THR A 42 -7.02 14.67 5.58
N ASN A 43 -7.15 13.61 6.38
CA ASN A 43 -8.24 13.44 7.34
C ASN A 43 -8.15 14.45 8.52
N THR A 44 -6.93 14.78 8.98
CA THR A 44 -6.73 15.83 10.00
C THR A 44 -7.06 17.22 9.48
N TYR A 45 -6.70 17.56 8.23
CA TYR A 45 -7.11 18.83 7.62
C TYR A 45 -8.63 18.95 7.48
N ALA A 46 -9.31 17.84 7.19
CA ALA A 46 -10.77 17.80 7.12
C ALA A 46 -11.47 17.73 8.49
N GLN A 47 -10.71 17.84 9.61
CA GLN A 47 -11.22 17.74 10.99
C GLN A 47 -12.05 16.47 11.24
N ARG A 48 -11.69 15.38 10.54
CA ARG A 48 -12.37 14.09 10.63
C ARG A 48 -11.81 13.28 11.81
N PRO A 49 -12.61 12.38 12.40
CA PRO A 49 -12.15 11.56 13.53
C PRO A 49 -10.98 10.66 13.13
N MET A 50 -9.97 10.57 14.01
CA MET A 50 -8.75 9.78 13.81
C MET A 50 -9.05 8.29 13.54
N LYS A 51 -10.15 7.76 14.10
CA LYS A 51 -10.62 6.39 13.86
C LYS A 51 -10.89 6.11 12.37
N LEU A 52 -11.35 7.12 11.62
CA LEU A 52 -11.60 6.99 10.18
C LEU A 52 -10.28 6.88 9.41
N ALA A 53 -9.27 7.67 9.79
CA ALA A 53 -7.92 7.57 9.21
C ALA A 53 -7.30 6.20 9.46
N LEU A 54 -7.49 5.64 10.65
CA LEU A 54 -6.98 4.31 11.00
C LEU A 54 -7.64 3.21 10.16
N LEU A 55 -8.96 3.29 9.95
CA LEU A 55 -9.70 2.32 9.13
C LEU A 55 -9.25 2.37 7.66
N VAL A 56 -9.13 3.58 7.11
CA VAL A 56 -8.73 3.79 5.71
C VAL A 56 -7.26 3.44 5.49
N GLY A 57 -6.39 3.77 6.45
CA GLY A 57 -4.99 3.38 6.46
C GLY A 57 -4.82 1.86 6.52
N GLY A 58 -5.51 1.19 7.45
CA GLY A 58 -5.49 -0.27 7.59
C GLY A 58 -5.96 -0.99 6.32
N TYR A 59 -7.05 -0.53 5.71
CA TYR A 59 -7.52 -1.07 4.43
C TYR A 59 -6.48 -0.88 3.31
N SER A 60 -5.80 0.27 3.29
CA SER A 60 -4.76 0.57 2.31
C SER A 60 -3.52 -0.32 2.49
N VAL A 61 -3.11 -0.61 3.72
CA VAL A 61 -2.00 -1.53 4.04
C VAL A 61 -2.30 -2.94 3.58
N LEU A 62 -3.46 -3.48 3.95
CA LEU A 62 -3.86 -4.84 3.58
C LEU A 62 -4.04 -4.96 2.06
N GLY A 63 -4.68 -3.97 1.44
CA GLY A 63 -4.89 -3.94 0.00
C GLY A 63 -3.57 -3.94 -0.79
N CYS A 64 -2.60 -3.10 -0.40
CA CYS A 64 -1.30 -3.06 -1.05
C CYS A 64 -0.48 -4.33 -0.76
N GLY A 65 -0.56 -4.89 0.45
CA GLY A 65 0.07 -6.16 0.79
C GLY A 65 -0.41 -7.32 -0.08
N VAL A 66 -1.73 -7.46 -0.26
CA VAL A 66 -2.33 -8.52 -1.11
C VAL A 66 -1.91 -8.35 -2.57
N ILE A 67 -1.92 -7.12 -3.09
CA ILE A 67 -1.47 -6.82 -4.46
C ILE A 67 0.01 -7.20 -4.63
N GLY A 68 0.87 -6.81 -3.69
CA GLY A 68 2.28 -7.16 -3.71
C GLY A 68 2.51 -8.68 -3.70
N LEU A 69 1.78 -9.41 -2.85
CA LEU A 69 1.87 -10.87 -2.77
C LEU A 69 1.44 -11.58 -4.05
N VAL A 70 0.41 -11.08 -4.72
CA VAL A 70 -0.05 -11.64 -6.00
C VAL A 70 0.95 -11.31 -7.10
N LEU A 71 1.45 -10.07 -7.18
CA LEU A 71 2.40 -9.66 -8.21
C LEU A 71 3.77 -10.34 -8.08
N GLY A 72 4.21 -10.67 -6.86
CA GLY A 72 5.47 -11.39 -6.65
C GLY A 72 5.41 -12.89 -6.95
N ARG A 73 4.29 -13.39 -7.49
CA ARG A 73 4.17 -14.76 -8.02
C ARG A 73 4.28 -14.85 -9.54
N PHE A 74 4.34 -13.72 -10.24
CA PHE A 74 4.45 -13.60 -11.70
C PHE A 74 5.69 -12.79 -12.06
#